data_AF-A0A8X6XSE2-F1
#
_entry.id   AF-A0A8X6XSE2-F1
#
_cell.length_a   1.000
_cell.length_b   1.000
_cell.length_c   1.000
_cell.angle_alpha   90.00
_cell.angle_beta   90.00
_cell.angle_gamma   90.00
#
_symmetry.space_group_name_H-M   'P 1'
#
loop_
_entity.id
_entity.type
_entity.pdbx_description
1 polymer ?
#
loop_
_entity_poly.entity_id
_entity_poly.type
_entity_poly.pdbx_seq_one_letter_code
_entity_poly.pdbx_strand_id
1 'polypeptide(L)'
;MIPFHNFHEPLEGYSAHLSSFINGLPYASRPTGMRLHDIHGIGVQDLARWRERILDAINLGYVTDTDGRETILDETHGIDILGDIIESSHDSKNPEFYGSLHNWGHVLMANVLDPDGRYQVKLFLNCS
;
A
#
# COMPACT_ATOMS: atom_id res chain seq x y z
N MET A 1 -9.60 -2.57 -18.05
CA MET A 1 -8.91 -2.88 -16.78
C MET A 1 -9.82 -2.43 -15.65
N ILE A 2 -10.06 -3.26 -14.64
CA ILE A 2 -10.94 -2.94 -13.50
C ILE A 2 -10.04 -2.53 -12.33
N PRO A 3 -10.26 -1.38 -11.68
CA PRO A 3 -9.43 -0.94 -10.56
C PRO A 3 -9.71 -1.75 -9.30
N PHE A 4 -8.65 -2.12 -8.57
CA PHE A 4 -8.75 -2.77 -7.26
C PHE A 4 -9.05 -1.74 -6.17
N HIS A 5 -10.32 -1.34 -6.08
CA HIS A 5 -10.80 -0.30 -5.17
C HIS A 5 -11.44 -0.87 -3.90
N ASN A 6 -11.92 -2.11 -3.92
CA ASN A 6 -12.50 -2.80 -2.78
C ASN A 6 -11.50 -3.82 -2.21
N PHE A 7 -10.89 -3.49 -1.07
CA PHE A 7 -9.85 -4.33 -0.44
C PHE A 7 -10.34 -5.69 0.05
N HIS A 8 -11.66 -5.90 0.08
CA HIS A 8 -12.22 -7.20 0.40
C HIS A 8 -12.37 -8.10 -0.82
N GLU A 9 -12.22 -7.62 -2.05
CA GLU A 9 -12.36 -8.46 -3.25
C GLU A 9 -11.27 -9.53 -3.34
N PRO A 10 -11.59 -10.73 -3.87
CA PRO A 10 -10.59 -11.76 -4.10
C PRO A 10 -9.62 -11.34 -5.21
N LEU A 11 -8.35 -11.61 -4.99
CA LEU A 11 -7.27 -11.41 -5.95
C LEU A 11 -7.26 -12.55 -7.00
N GLU A 12 -6.90 -12.18 -8.22
CA GLU A 12 -6.60 -13.13 -9.28
C GLU A 12 -5.32 -13.91 -8.96
N GLY A 13 -5.27 -15.17 -9.37
CA GLY A 13 -4.10 -16.00 -9.24
C GLY A 13 -2.99 -15.61 -10.23
N TYR A 14 -1.75 -15.69 -9.78
CA TYR A 14 -0.57 -15.41 -10.59
C TYR A 14 0.63 -16.26 -10.16
N SER A 15 1.36 -16.80 -11.13
CA SER A 15 2.60 -17.54 -10.91
C SER A 15 3.73 -16.90 -11.72
N ALA A 16 4.72 -16.33 -11.02
CA ALA A 16 5.82 -15.62 -11.65
C ALA A 16 6.78 -16.54 -12.40
N HIS A 17 6.88 -17.81 -11.99
CA HIS A 17 7.90 -18.75 -12.47
C HIS A 17 9.34 -18.19 -12.39
N LEU A 18 9.58 -17.35 -11.38
CA LEU A 18 10.88 -16.76 -11.09
C LEU A 18 11.51 -17.43 -9.86
N SER A 19 12.83 -17.53 -9.87
CA SER A 19 13.63 -17.99 -8.74
C SER A 19 14.68 -16.95 -8.38
N SER A 20 14.92 -16.77 -7.09
CA SER A 20 16.00 -15.91 -6.61
C SER A 20 17.35 -16.61 -6.82
N PHE A 21 18.28 -15.92 -7.49
CA PHE A 21 19.65 -16.41 -7.66
C PHE A 21 20.41 -16.50 -6.32
N ILE A 22 20.04 -15.68 -5.33
CA ILE A 22 20.78 -15.55 -4.06
C ILE A 22 20.60 -16.77 -3.18
N ASN A 23 19.38 -17.31 -3.07
CA ASN A 23 19.06 -18.42 -2.17
C ASN A 23 18.41 -19.62 -2.89
N GLY A 24 18.21 -19.56 -4.21
CA GLY A 24 17.59 -20.63 -5.00
C GLY A 24 16.09 -20.82 -4.78
N LEU A 25 15.44 -20.03 -3.92
CA LEU A 25 14.02 -20.18 -3.64
C LEU A 25 13.16 -19.51 -4.72
N PRO A 26 12.03 -20.12 -5.11
CA PRO A 26 11.08 -19.50 -6.03
C PRO A 26 10.34 -18.34 -5.36
N TYR A 27 9.92 -17.35 -6.16
CA TYR A 27 8.90 -16.41 -5.73
C TYR A 27 7.58 -17.17 -5.58
N ALA A 28 6.87 -16.91 -4.48
CA ALA A 28 5.63 -17.64 -4.22
C ALA A 28 4.55 -17.33 -5.26
N SER A 29 3.86 -18.37 -5.72
CA SER A 29 2.70 -18.23 -6.60
C SER A 29 1.45 -17.94 -5.77
N ARG A 30 0.66 -16.96 -6.20
CA ARG A 30 -0.63 -16.62 -5.59
C ARG A 30 -1.75 -17.43 -6.25
N PRO A 31 -2.47 -18.32 -5.56
CA PRO A 31 -3.66 -18.95 -6.10
C PRO A 31 -4.83 -17.94 -6.20
N THR A 32 -5.79 -18.22 -7.08
CA THR A 32 -7.00 -17.39 -7.23
C THR A 32 -7.88 -17.47 -5.98
N GLY A 33 -8.56 -16.37 -5.65
CA GLY A 33 -9.59 -16.36 -4.60
C GLY A 33 -9.11 -15.91 -3.22
N MET A 34 -7.81 -15.65 -3.07
CA MET A 34 -7.24 -15.09 -1.84
C MET A 34 -7.66 -13.63 -1.65
N ARG A 35 -7.80 -13.19 -0.40
CA ARG A 35 -8.16 -11.81 -0.04
C ARG A 35 -7.04 -11.19 0.78
N LEU A 36 -6.98 -9.87 0.85
CA LEU A 36 -6.03 -9.21 1.74
C LEU A 36 -6.32 -9.60 3.20
N HIS A 37 -5.25 -9.83 3.95
CA HIS A 37 -5.29 -10.17 5.36
C HIS A 37 -4.37 -9.23 6.13
N ASP A 38 -4.72 -8.99 7.40
CA ASP A 38 -3.88 -8.20 8.30
C ASP A 38 -2.53 -8.91 8.50
N ILE A 39 -1.47 -8.12 8.61
CA ILE A 39 -0.11 -8.58 8.91
C ILE A 39 0.37 -7.92 10.21
N HIS A 40 1.52 -8.35 10.71
CA HIS A 40 2.07 -7.75 11.93
C HIS A 40 2.32 -6.24 11.75
N GLY A 41 1.61 -5.44 12.54
CA GLY A 41 1.77 -3.98 12.59
C GLY A 41 0.82 -3.18 11.68
N ILE A 42 0.16 -3.80 10.69
CA ILE A 42 -0.72 -3.11 9.74
C ILE A 42 -1.96 -3.94 9.41
N GLY A 43 -3.13 -3.33 9.52
CA GLY A 43 -4.40 -3.92 9.10
C GLY A 43 -4.85 -3.42 7.72
N VAL A 44 -5.68 -4.23 7.05
CA VAL A 44 -6.37 -3.82 5.81
C VAL A 44 -7.25 -2.57 6.05
N GLN A 45 -7.77 -2.45 7.27
CA GLN A 45 -8.54 -1.28 7.70
C GLN A 45 -7.72 0.02 7.73
N ASP A 46 -6.41 -0.05 7.94
CA ASP A 46 -5.54 1.13 7.93
C ASP A 46 -5.40 1.67 6.50
N LEU A 47 -5.24 0.79 5.50
CA LEU A 47 -5.27 1.20 4.09
C LEU A 47 -6.60 1.85 3.72
N ALA A 48 -7.72 1.28 4.17
CA ALA A 48 -9.04 1.87 3.92
C ALA A 48 -9.13 3.26 4.54
N ARG A 49 -8.64 3.44 5.77
CA ARG A 49 -8.63 4.74 6.46
C ARG A 49 -7.76 5.76 5.72
N TRP A 50 -6.57 5.39 5.27
CA TRP A 50 -5.68 6.27 4.52
C TRP A 50 -6.29 6.68 3.18
N ARG A 51 -6.90 5.75 2.45
CA ARG A 51 -7.64 6.05 1.22
C ARG A 51 -8.72 7.11 1.46
N GLU A 52 -9.56 6.94 2.48
CA GLU A 52 -10.61 7.92 2.79
C GLU A 52 -10.01 9.30 3.13
N ARG A 53 -8.96 9.34 3.97
CA ARG A 53 -8.28 10.61 4.31
C ARG A 53 -7.70 11.33 3.10
N ILE A 54 -7.12 10.60 2.16
CA ILE A 54 -6.56 11.15 0.92
C ILE A 54 -7.69 11.68 0.03
N LEU A 55 -8.80 10.94 -0.11
CA LEU A 55 -9.97 11.40 -0.87
C LEU A 55 -10.60 12.65 -0.24
N ASP A 56 -10.68 12.71 1.09
CA ASP A 56 -11.16 13.88 1.81
C ASP A 56 -10.27 15.10 1.55
N ALA A 57 -8.94 14.95 1.62
CA ALA A 57 -8.00 16.03 1.31
C ALA A 57 -8.15 16.54 -0.14
N ILE A 58 -8.34 15.62 -1.10
CA ILE A 58 -8.60 15.97 -2.51
C ILE A 58 -9.92 16.76 -2.63
N ASN A 59 -10.99 16.31 -1.97
CA ASN A 59 -12.30 16.97 -2.04
C ASN A 59 -12.30 18.35 -1.36
N LEU A 60 -11.53 18.51 -0.28
CA LEU A 60 -11.36 19.78 0.43
C LEU A 60 -10.40 20.74 -0.30
N GLY A 61 -9.50 20.22 -1.11
CA GLY A 61 -8.51 21.00 -1.87
C GLY A 61 -7.25 21.37 -1.07
N TYR A 62 -6.99 20.71 0.06
CA TYR A 62 -5.79 20.92 0.87
C TYR A 62 -5.43 19.67 1.68
N VAL A 63 -4.14 19.57 2.06
CA VAL A 63 -3.61 18.56 2.99
C VAL A 63 -3.23 19.20 4.31
N THR A 64 -3.26 18.44 5.40
CA THR A 64 -2.88 18.91 6.74
C THR A 64 -1.52 18.32 7.12
N ASP A 65 -0.56 19.18 7.47
CA ASP A 65 0.76 18.77 7.95
C ASP A 65 0.72 18.24 9.41
N THR A 66 1.86 17.84 9.96
CA THR A 66 1.95 17.35 11.35
C THR A 66 1.68 18.44 12.40
N ASP A 67 1.85 19.71 12.05
CA ASP A 67 1.60 20.87 12.92
C ASP A 67 0.14 21.36 12.83
N GLY A 68 -0.68 20.75 11.97
CA GLY A 68 -2.06 21.15 11.72
C GLY A 68 -2.22 22.29 10.71
N ARG A 69 -1.15 22.70 10.00
CA ARG A 69 -1.25 23.69 8.93
C ARG A 69 -1.79 23.06 7.65
N GLU A 70 -2.61 23.83 6.95
CA GLU A 70 -3.22 23.42 5.69
C GLU A 70 -2.34 23.87 4.52
N THR A 71 -1.96 22.94 3.66
CA THR A 71 -1.24 23.20 2.40
C THR A 71 -2.21 22.96 1.25
N ILE A 72 -2.45 24.00 0.45
CA ILE A 72 -3.41 23.96 -0.66
C ILE A 72 -2.88 23.07 -1.78
N LEU A 73 -3.77 22.25 -2.35
CA LEU A 73 -3.51 21.46 -3.56
C LEU A 73 -3.72 22.35 -4.78
N ASP A 74 -2.69 23.13 -5.13
CA ASP A 74 -2.72 24.03 -6.29
C ASP A 74 -2.43 23.28 -7.62
N GLU A 75 -2.65 23.96 -8.75
CA GLU A 75 -2.45 23.39 -10.09
C GLU A 75 -0.97 23.09 -10.43
N THR A 76 -0.03 23.65 -9.67
CA THR A 76 1.42 23.56 -9.94
C THR A 76 2.11 22.47 -9.12
N HIS A 77 1.74 22.32 -7.85
CA HIS A 77 2.39 21.45 -6.86
C HIS A 77 1.43 20.41 -6.26
N GLY A 78 0.12 20.51 -6.50
CA GLY A 78 -0.87 19.61 -5.89
C GLY A 78 -0.61 18.14 -6.22
N ILE A 79 -0.20 17.82 -7.45
CA ILE A 79 0.13 16.44 -7.85
C ILE A 79 1.39 15.92 -7.15
N ASP A 80 2.40 16.77 -6.96
CA ASP A 80 3.65 16.42 -6.28
C ASP A 80 3.37 16.06 -4.81
N ILE A 81 2.61 16.93 -4.13
CA ILE A 81 2.15 16.71 -2.76
C ILE A 81 1.30 15.43 -2.64
N LEU A 82 0.40 15.18 -3.61
CA LEU A 82 -0.41 13.96 -3.62
C LEU A 82 0.45 12.72 -3.85
N GLY A 83 1.47 12.78 -4.71
CA GLY A 83 2.43 11.70 -4.93
C GLY A 83 3.16 11.36 -3.63
N ASP A 84 3.68 12.37 -2.96
CA ASP A 84 4.38 12.23 -1.69
C ASP A 84 3.54 11.54 -0.62
N ILE A 85 2.25 11.84 -0.49
CA ILE A 85 1.39 11.21 0.52
C ILE A 85 0.85 9.83 0.10
N ILE A 86 0.67 9.56 -1.20
CA ILE A 86 0.09 8.29 -1.70
C ILE A 86 1.14 7.18 -1.72
N GLU A 87 2.34 7.46 -2.22
CA GLU A 87 3.47 6.52 -2.12
C GLU A 87 3.91 6.36 -0.65
N SER A 88 3.84 7.48 0.06
CA SER A 88 4.70 7.92 1.16
C SER A 88 6.17 7.97 0.77
N SER A 89 6.62 9.13 0.31
CA SER A 89 8.04 9.48 0.27
C SER A 89 8.48 10.06 1.64
N HIS A 90 9.77 10.30 1.81
CA HIS A 90 10.30 11.10 2.94
C HIS A 90 9.64 12.49 3.02
N ASP A 91 9.15 13.01 1.89
CA ASP A 91 8.65 14.37 1.76
C ASP A 91 7.13 14.48 2.03
N SER A 92 6.49 13.36 2.38
CA SER A 92 5.11 13.31 2.86
C SER A 92 4.89 14.28 4.04
N LYS A 93 3.89 15.16 3.89
CA LYS A 93 3.60 16.21 4.88
C LYS A 93 3.10 15.70 6.22
N ASN A 94 2.49 14.52 6.24
CA ASN A 94 1.99 13.89 7.46
C ASN A 94 1.89 12.36 7.30
N PRO A 95 3.02 11.64 7.42
CA PRO A 95 3.06 10.19 7.22
C PRO A 95 2.19 9.42 8.22
N GLU A 96 2.06 9.90 9.45
CA GLU A 96 1.24 9.25 10.48
C GLU A 96 -0.27 9.34 10.16
N PHE A 97 -0.69 10.44 9.53
CA PHE A 97 -2.08 10.65 9.16
C PHE A 97 -2.43 10.04 7.80
N TYR A 98 -1.65 10.27 6.76
CA TYR A 98 -1.93 9.78 5.41
C TYR A 98 -1.38 8.38 5.13
N GLY A 99 -0.43 7.91 5.96
CA GLY A 99 0.13 6.58 5.85
C GLY A 99 1.01 6.38 4.62
N SER A 100 1.12 5.11 4.21
CA SER A 100 1.87 4.66 3.03
C SER A 100 1.01 3.69 2.22
N LEU A 101 -0.01 4.23 1.55
CA LEU A 101 -1.05 3.42 0.93
C LEU A 101 -0.50 2.50 -0.16
N HIS A 102 0.34 3.04 -1.05
CA HIS A 102 0.92 2.28 -2.17
C HIS A 102 1.89 1.19 -1.67
N ASN A 103 2.85 1.53 -0.80
CA ASN A 103 3.85 0.57 -0.37
C ASN A 103 3.25 -0.54 0.50
N TRP A 104 2.34 -0.21 1.43
CA TRP A 104 1.62 -1.24 2.18
C TRP A 104 0.69 -2.07 1.30
N GLY A 105 0.13 -1.48 0.24
CA GLY A 105 -0.59 -2.24 -0.80
C GLY A 105 0.27 -3.35 -1.40
N HIS A 106 1.51 -3.02 -1.82
CA HIS A 106 2.48 -4.01 -2.29
C HIS A 106 2.80 -5.06 -1.23
N VAL A 107 3.08 -4.65 0.01
CA VAL A 107 3.46 -5.57 1.09
C VAL A 107 2.33 -6.53 1.44
N LEU A 108 1.07 -6.06 1.55
CA LEU A 108 -0.08 -6.92 1.83
C LEU A 108 -0.36 -7.90 0.69
N MET A 109 -0.29 -7.44 -0.57
CA MET A 109 -0.48 -8.32 -1.73
C MET A 109 0.64 -9.36 -1.87
N ALA A 110 1.87 -8.99 -1.50
CA ALA A 110 3.01 -9.89 -1.48
C ALA A 110 2.80 -10.96 -0.41
N ASN A 111 2.44 -10.58 0.82
CA ASN A 111 2.34 -11.52 1.94
C ASN A 111 0.98 -12.24 2.03
N VAL A 112 0.11 -12.12 1.03
CA VAL A 112 -1.25 -12.68 1.07
C VAL A 112 -1.28 -14.21 1.28
N LEU A 113 -0.23 -14.91 0.88
CA LEU A 113 -0.12 -16.37 1.03
C LEU A 113 0.27 -16.79 2.46
N ASP A 114 0.98 -15.94 3.19
CA ASP A 114 1.53 -16.22 4.53
C ASP A 114 1.54 -14.94 5.39
N PRO A 115 0.36 -14.36 5.70
CA PRO A 115 0.26 -13.05 6.34
C PRO A 115 0.83 -13.03 7.77
N ASP A 116 0.90 -14.19 8.43
CA ASP A 116 1.46 -14.34 9.78
C ASP A 116 2.90 -14.90 9.79
N GLY A 117 3.48 -15.15 8.61
CA GLY A 117 4.86 -15.60 8.43
C GLY A 117 5.17 -16.99 8.98
N ARG A 118 4.15 -17.80 9.33
CA ARG A 118 4.34 -19.13 9.94
C ARG A 118 4.96 -20.12 8.96
N TYR A 119 4.68 -19.95 7.67
CA TYR A 119 5.19 -20.83 6.62
C TYR A 119 6.54 -20.37 6.05
N GLN A 120 7.04 -19.21 6.50
CA GLN A 120 8.28 -18.57 6.04
C GLN A 120 8.34 -18.44 4.52
N VAL A 121 7.18 -18.19 3.90
CA VAL A 121 7.08 -18.06 2.44
C VAL A 121 7.57 -16.68 2.03
N LYS A 122 8.75 -16.62 1.40
CA LYS A 122 9.32 -15.34 0.94
C LYS A 122 8.63 -14.83 -0.32
N LEU A 123 7.98 -13.68 -0.22
CA LEU A 123 7.76 -12.77 -1.34
C LEU A 123 8.60 -11.52 -1.09
N PHE A 124 9.72 -11.40 -1.79
CA PHE A 124 10.67 -10.30 -1.60
C PHE A 124 10.07 -8.97 -2.08
N LEU A 125 9.44 -8.23 -1.17
CA LEU A 125 9.18 -6.80 -1.29
C LEU A 125 9.42 -6.16 0.10
N ASN A 126 10.68 -5.80 0.38
CA ASN A 126 10.96 -4.77 1.39
C ASN A 126 10.85 -3.42 0.67
N CYS A 127 9.66 -2.82 0.69
CA CYS A 127 9.55 -1.38 0.44
C CYS A 127 10.07 -0.69 1.72
N SER A 128 11.32 -0.26 1.68
CA SER A 128 11.96 0.61 2.68
C SER A 128 11.84 2.06 2.27
#